data_AF-A0AAV2FVH6-F1
#
_entry.id   AF-A0AAV2FVH6-F1
#
_cell.length_a   1.000
_cell.length_b   1.000
_cell.length_c   1.000
_cell.angle_alpha   90.00
_cell.angle_beta   90.00
_cell.angle_gamma   90.00
#
_symmetry.space_group_name_H-M   'P 1'
#
loop_
_entity.id
_entity.type
_entity.pdbx_description
1 polymer ?
#
loop_
_entity_poly.entity_id
_entity_poly.type
_entity_poly.pdbx_seq_one_letter_code
_entity_poly.pdbx_strand_id
1 'polypeptide(L)'
;MSKALLKTGRPIFFSLCEWGVEDPSTWGPGVGNSLRATGDIADNWERMTKRVDKNDKWASYAGPGGWNNPDMLEVGNGGMTTEEYRSHFSIWALAKAPLILGCDIRSMDLDTHQILSNSEVIAVNQDKLGVQGKKVKKDGDLERLWAHTTEAKVKEQISADLDPHACKMYIIIQK
;
A
#
# COMPACT_ATOMS: atom_id res chain seq x y z
N MET A 1 12.99 18.29 13.39
CA MET A 1 13.69 17.00 13.19
C MET A 1 14.34 16.90 11.81
N SER A 2 13.62 17.05 10.70
CA SER A 2 14.17 16.94 9.32
C SER A 2 15.53 17.64 9.10
N LYS A 3 15.62 18.95 9.39
CA LYS A 3 16.89 19.71 9.29
C LYS A 3 18.03 19.14 10.15
N ALA A 4 17.73 18.55 11.31
CA ALA A 4 18.74 17.95 12.18
C ALA A 4 19.29 16.65 11.59
N LEU A 5 18.42 15.80 11.01
CA LEU A 5 18.84 14.57 10.31
C LEU A 5 19.76 14.90 9.13
N LEU A 6 19.39 15.90 8.31
CA LEU A 6 20.23 16.36 7.20
C LEU A 6 21.60 16.87 7.65
N LYS A 7 21.67 17.58 8.79
CA LYS A 7 22.92 18.09 9.37
C LYS A 7 23.90 17.00 9.82
N THR A 8 23.45 15.75 10.01
CA THR A 8 24.35 14.65 10.34
C THR A 8 25.27 14.25 9.19
N GLY A 9 24.93 14.62 7.95
CA GLY A 9 25.64 14.18 6.73
C GLY A 9 25.38 12.73 6.34
N ARG A 10 24.66 11.94 7.16
CA ARG A 10 24.27 10.57 6.84
C ARG A 10 22.90 10.55 6.15
N PRO A 11 22.74 9.82 5.03
CA PRO A 11 21.43 9.55 4.45
C PRO A 11 20.60 8.71 5.43
N ILE A 12 19.54 9.30 5.98
CA ILE A 12 18.63 8.66 6.93
C ILE A 12 17.22 8.79 6.34
N PHE A 13 16.56 7.67 6.13
CA PHE A 13 15.15 7.66 5.71
C PHE A 13 14.30 8.23 6.84
N PHE A 14 13.51 9.27 6.55
CA PHE A 14 12.71 9.95 7.56
C PHE A 14 11.21 9.68 7.35
N SER A 15 10.67 8.76 8.15
CA SER A 15 9.25 8.41 8.20
C SER A 15 8.52 9.30 9.21
N LEU A 16 7.53 10.07 8.77
CA LEU A 16 6.70 10.91 9.62
C LEU A 16 5.52 10.09 10.16
N CYS A 17 5.28 10.20 11.47
CA CYS A 17 4.18 9.56 12.16
C CYS A 17 3.41 10.59 13.01
N GLU A 18 2.50 11.33 12.38
CA GLU A 18 1.59 12.25 13.09
C GLU A 18 0.10 11.89 12.88
N TRP A 19 -0.15 10.74 12.23
CA TRP A 19 -1.47 10.11 12.06
C TRP A 19 -2.41 10.79 11.07
N GLY A 20 -1.90 11.62 10.15
CA GLY A 20 -2.69 12.29 9.13
C GLY A 20 -3.32 13.59 9.62
N VAL A 21 -2.91 14.08 10.78
CA VAL A 21 -3.28 15.36 11.36
C VAL A 21 -2.66 16.48 10.50
N GLU A 22 -3.46 17.50 10.19
CA GLU A 22 -3.02 18.59 9.31
C GLU A 22 -2.55 18.13 7.91
N ASP A 23 -3.10 17.02 7.41
CA ASP A 23 -2.96 16.56 6.02
C ASP A 23 -1.50 16.47 5.52
N PRO A 24 -0.66 15.61 6.12
CA PRO A 24 0.79 15.51 5.87
C PRO A 24 1.15 15.26 4.41
N SER A 25 0.28 14.64 3.63
CA SER A 25 0.48 14.40 2.20
C SER A 25 0.68 15.70 1.41
N THR A 26 0.17 16.83 1.90
CA THR A 26 0.25 18.12 1.21
C THR A 26 1.57 18.87 1.43
N TRP A 27 2.28 18.63 2.54
CA TRP A 27 3.49 19.37 2.92
C TRP A 27 4.69 18.47 3.23
N GLY A 28 4.45 17.26 3.71
CA GLY A 28 5.47 16.40 4.24
C GLY A 28 6.46 15.81 3.22
N PRO A 29 6.14 15.64 1.91
CA PRO A 29 7.16 15.34 0.90
C PRO A 29 8.31 16.36 0.88
N GLY A 30 8.08 17.60 1.34
CA GLY A 30 9.13 18.63 1.46
C GLY A 30 10.07 18.45 2.65
N VAL A 31 9.77 17.55 3.59
CA VAL A 31 10.55 17.39 4.83
C VAL A 31 10.89 15.95 5.22
N GLY A 32 10.24 14.93 4.63
CA GLY A 32 10.52 13.52 4.88
C GLY A 32 10.17 12.62 3.69
N ASN A 33 10.30 11.30 3.89
CA ASN A 33 10.24 10.31 2.81
C ASN A 33 8.96 9.46 2.80
N SER A 34 8.34 9.26 3.95
CA SER A 34 7.02 8.64 4.07
C SER A 34 6.20 9.30 5.17
N LEU A 35 4.88 9.22 5.04
CA LEU A 35 3.95 10.13 5.70
C LEU A 35 2.76 9.32 6.19
N ARG A 36 2.65 9.06 7.49
CA ARG A 36 1.46 8.38 8.03
C ARG A 36 0.21 9.20 7.70
N ALA A 37 -0.58 8.73 6.74
CA ALA A 37 -1.76 9.44 6.26
C ALA A 37 -3.00 9.19 7.13
N THR A 38 -2.88 8.30 8.11
CA THR A 38 -3.99 7.84 8.95
C THR A 38 -3.48 7.43 10.34
N GLY A 39 -4.37 7.36 11.35
CA GLY A 39 -4.09 6.70 12.65
C GLY A 39 -3.90 5.19 12.53
N ASP A 40 -3.54 4.52 13.62
CA ASP A 40 -2.97 3.17 13.53
C ASP A 40 -3.89 2.13 12.88
N ILE A 41 -3.30 1.17 12.15
CA ILE A 41 -3.99 -0.05 11.73
C ILE A 41 -4.23 -0.95 12.95
N ALA A 42 -5.04 -1.98 12.75
CA ALA A 42 -5.18 -3.11 13.66
C ALA A 42 -5.52 -4.32 12.80
N ASP A 43 -5.18 -5.51 13.29
CA ASP A 43 -5.38 -6.77 12.60
C ASP A 43 -6.86 -7.20 12.59
N ASN A 44 -7.67 -6.50 11.80
CA ASN A 44 -9.03 -6.85 11.43
C ASN A 44 -9.45 -6.12 10.15
N TRP A 45 -10.38 -6.73 9.42
CA TRP A 45 -10.82 -6.27 8.11
C TRP A 45 -11.40 -4.86 8.10
N GLU A 46 -12.25 -4.53 9.07
CA GLU A 46 -12.89 -3.21 9.14
C GLU A 46 -11.84 -2.10 9.31
N ARG A 47 -10.84 -2.33 10.19
CA ARG A 47 -9.78 -1.35 10.42
C ARG A 47 -8.90 -1.18 9.19
N MET A 48 -8.49 -2.28 8.57
CA MET A 48 -7.66 -2.29 7.36
C MET A 48 -8.36 -1.55 6.20
N THR A 49 -9.60 -1.89 5.89
CA THR A 49 -10.36 -1.24 4.80
C THR A 49 -10.58 0.25 5.04
N LYS A 50 -10.78 0.67 6.31
CA LYS A 50 -10.85 2.08 6.68
C LYS A 50 -9.52 2.82 6.49
N ARG A 51 -8.37 2.17 6.65
CA ARG A 51 -7.05 2.76 6.33
C ARG A 51 -6.91 2.99 4.83
N VAL A 52 -7.29 1.98 4.04
CA VAL A 52 -7.29 2.05 2.57
C VAL A 52 -8.11 3.26 2.09
N ASP A 53 -9.35 3.40 2.57
CA ASP A 53 -10.24 4.48 2.13
C ASP A 53 -9.72 5.87 2.52
N LYS A 54 -9.10 6.00 3.70
CA LYS A 54 -8.50 7.27 4.13
C LYS A 54 -7.21 7.61 3.37
N ASN A 55 -6.48 6.61 2.91
CA ASN A 55 -5.23 6.81 2.17
C ASN A 55 -5.47 7.13 0.68
N ASP A 56 -6.53 6.57 0.10
CA ASP A 56 -6.89 6.72 -1.33
C ASP A 56 -7.04 8.19 -1.75
N LYS A 57 -7.63 9.04 -0.90
CA LYS A 57 -7.83 10.48 -1.19
C LYS A 57 -6.51 11.24 -1.42
N TRP A 58 -5.38 10.70 -0.96
CA TRP A 58 -4.08 11.33 -1.07
C TRP A 58 -3.24 10.83 -2.25
N ALA A 59 -3.79 9.95 -3.09
CA ALA A 59 -3.04 9.29 -4.16
C ALA A 59 -2.26 10.25 -5.07
N SER A 60 -2.80 11.44 -5.37
CA SER A 60 -2.15 12.44 -6.21
C SER A 60 -0.91 13.10 -5.61
N TYR A 61 -0.68 12.94 -4.30
CA TYR A 61 0.45 13.55 -3.58
C TYR A 61 1.64 12.60 -3.41
N ALA A 62 1.43 11.30 -3.60
CA ALA A 62 2.51 10.32 -3.50
C ALA A 62 3.34 10.28 -4.79
N GLY A 63 4.64 10.06 -4.63
CA GLY A 63 5.57 9.90 -5.73
C GLY A 63 6.98 9.57 -5.25
N PRO A 64 7.94 9.38 -6.18
CA PRO A 64 9.33 9.11 -5.85
C PRO A 64 9.89 10.10 -4.80
N GLY A 65 10.25 9.56 -3.64
CA GLY A 65 10.84 10.34 -2.53
C GLY A 65 9.84 10.80 -1.45
N GLY A 66 8.53 10.67 -1.67
CA GLY A 66 7.48 11.04 -0.71
C GLY A 66 6.25 10.16 -0.83
N TRP A 67 6.07 9.23 0.11
CA TRP A 67 5.04 8.19 0.03
C TRP A 67 3.97 8.33 1.10
N ASN A 68 2.70 8.17 0.72
CA ASN A 68 1.63 8.03 1.71
C ASN A 68 1.76 6.68 2.42
N ASN A 69 1.64 6.71 3.74
CA ASN A 69 1.81 5.54 4.60
C ASN A 69 0.48 5.22 5.32
N PRO A 70 -0.29 4.23 4.83
CA PRO A 70 -1.50 3.73 5.49
C PRO A 70 -1.23 2.84 6.71
N ASP A 71 0.02 2.78 7.19
CA ASP A 71 0.55 2.01 8.33
C ASP A 71 1.12 0.63 7.93
N MET A 72 1.65 -0.11 8.92
CA MET A 72 2.34 -1.40 8.74
C MET A 72 1.42 -2.52 8.22
N LEU A 73 2.03 -3.59 7.70
CA LEU A 73 1.32 -4.80 7.27
C LEU A 73 0.96 -5.68 8.47
N GLU A 74 -0.25 -6.22 8.48
CA GLU A 74 -0.79 -7.11 9.53
C GLU A 74 -0.78 -8.58 9.08
N VAL A 75 -0.26 -8.86 7.88
CA VAL A 75 -0.25 -10.18 7.25
C VAL A 75 0.40 -11.22 8.16
N GLY A 76 -0.37 -12.23 8.56
CA GLY A 76 0.11 -13.33 9.41
C GLY A 76 -0.05 -13.12 10.92
N ASN A 77 -0.77 -12.08 11.37
CA ASN A 77 -1.00 -11.81 12.80
C ASN A 77 -2.21 -12.54 13.42
N GLY A 78 -3.01 -13.22 12.57
CA GLY A 78 -4.08 -14.14 12.95
C GLY A 78 -5.51 -13.55 13.07
N GLY A 79 -5.67 -12.24 12.94
CA GLY A 79 -6.96 -11.53 13.07
C GLY A 79 -7.76 -11.37 11.78
N MET A 80 -7.15 -11.64 10.62
CA MET A 80 -7.82 -11.72 9.32
C MET A 80 -7.63 -13.10 8.65
N THR A 81 -8.50 -13.41 7.70
CA THR A 81 -8.40 -14.60 6.83
C THR A 81 -7.28 -14.46 5.80
N THR A 82 -6.83 -15.57 5.22
CA THR A 82 -5.81 -15.57 4.15
C THR A 82 -6.18 -14.67 2.97
N GLU A 83 -7.46 -14.65 2.56
CA GLU A 83 -7.92 -13.81 1.45
C GLU A 83 -7.99 -12.32 1.81
N GLU A 84 -8.33 -12.00 3.06
CA GLU A 84 -8.26 -10.63 3.57
C GLU A 84 -6.80 -10.13 3.64
N TYR A 85 -5.85 -10.98 4.05
CA TYR A 85 -4.43 -10.65 4.01
C TYR A 85 -3.88 -10.50 2.59
N ARG A 86 -4.33 -11.35 1.66
CA ARG A 86 -3.99 -11.23 0.24
C ARG A 86 -4.45 -9.87 -0.29
N SER A 87 -5.68 -9.48 0.05
CA SER A 87 -6.25 -8.17 -0.30
C SER A 87 -5.46 -7.02 0.32
N HIS A 88 -5.13 -7.12 1.61
CA HIS A 88 -4.32 -6.14 2.35
C HIS A 88 -2.98 -5.89 1.66
N PHE A 89 -2.22 -6.96 1.40
CA PHE A 89 -0.91 -6.87 0.76
C PHE A 89 -1.00 -6.30 -0.67
N SER A 90 -1.94 -6.80 -1.48
CA SER A 90 -2.15 -6.31 -2.84
C SER A 90 -2.51 -4.83 -2.89
N ILE A 91 -3.38 -4.35 -2.00
CA ILE A 91 -3.77 -2.94 -1.96
C ILE A 91 -2.61 -2.06 -1.50
N TRP A 92 -1.85 -2.47 -0.48
CA TRP A 92 -0.64 -1.74 -0.05
C TRP A 92 0.38 -1.62 -1.17
N ALA A 93 0.61 -2.73 -1.89
CA ALA A 93 1.50 -2.75 -3.03
C ALA A 93 1.02 -1.80 -4.13
N LEU A 94 -0.26 -1.88 -4.50
CA LEU A 94 -0.88 -1.03 -5.51
C LEU A 94 -0.86 0.45 -5.14
N ALA A 95 -1.05 0.77 -3.86
CA ALA A 95 -1.08 2.12 -3.31
C ALA A 95 0.31 2.72 -3.03
N LYS A 96 1.40 2.02 -3.36
CA LYS A 96 2.80 2.47 -3.17
C LYS A 96 3.07 2.78 -1.69
N ALA A 97 2.37 2.07 -0.81
CA ALA A 97 2.60 2.14 0.61
C ALA A 97 3.96 1.50 0.95
N PRO A 98 4.62 1.94 2.03
CA PRO A 98 5.73 1.18 2.61
C PRO A 98 5.28 -0.24 2.98
N LEU A 99 5.98 -1.26 2.47
CA LEU A 99 5.73 -2.67 2.81
C LEU A 99 6.56 -3.07 4.03
N ILE A 100 6.16 -2.59 5.20
CA ILE A 100 6.82 -2.89 6.49
C ILE A 100 6.05 -4.01 7.17
N LEU A 101 6.71 -5.16 7.40
CA LEU A 101 6.12 -6.34 8.03
C LEU A 101 5.84 -6.09 9.51
N GLY A 102 4.63 -6.42 9.97
CA GLY A 102 4.22 -6.36 11.37
C GLY A 102 4.12 -7.72 12.08
N CYS A 103 4.42 -8.82 11.39
CA CYS A 103 4.33 -10.19 11.93
C CYS A 103 5.67 -10.75 12.43
N ASP A 104 5.61 -11.85 13.19
CA ASP A 104 6.81 -12.60 13.58
C ASP A 104 7.34 -13.44 12.42
N ILE A 105 8.38 -12.93 11.74
CA ILE A 105 8.99 -13.60 10.59
C ILE A 105 9.69 -14.92 10.94
N ARG A 106 9.93 -15.21 12.23
CA ARG A 106 10.62 -16.44 12.67
C ARG A 106 9.68 -17.65 12.66
N SER A 107 8.38 -17.42 12.59
CA SER A 107 7.34 -18.44 12.75
C SER A 107 6.14 -18.23 11.81
N MET A 108 6.38 -17.64 10.63
CA MET A 108 5.32 -17.49 9.63
C MET A 108 4.92 -18.82 9.00
N ASP A 109 3.62 -19.00 8.77
CA ASP A 109 3.11 -20.15 8.01
C ASP A 109 3.35 -19.98 6.49
N LEU A 110 3.05 -21.04 5.74
CA LEU A 110 3.29 -21.07 4.29
C LEU A 110 2.43 -20.04 3.54
N ASP A 111 1.18 -19.83 3.97
CA ASP A 111 0.27 -18.87 3.35
C ASP A 111 0.77 -17.43 3.53
N THR A 112 1.17 -17.07 4.76
CA THR A 112 1.79 -15.79 5.10
C THR A 112 3.05 -15.56 4.27
N HIS A 113 3.94 -16.56 4.22
CA HIS A 113 5.15 -16.48 3.41
C HIS A 113 4.82 -16.26 1.93
N GLN A 114 3.88 -17.02 1.37
CA GLN A 114 3.50 -16.91 -0.04
C GLN A 114 2.93 -15.54 -0.40
N ILE A 115 2.14 -14.93 0.50
CA ILE A 115 1.63 -13.57 0.31
C ILE A 115 2.80 -12.57 0.31
N LEU A 116 3.63 -12.60 1.35
CA LEU A 116 4.70 -11.62 1.56
C LEU A 116 5.87 -11.74 0.58
N SER A 117 6.10 -12.93 0.03
CA SER A 117 7.20 -13.21 -0.90
C SER A 117 6.78 -13.12 -2.38
N ASN A 118 5.57 -12.64 -2.69
CA ASN A 118 5.10 -12.56 -4.07
C ASN A 118 5.84 -11.44 -4.84
N SER A 119 6.82 -11.84 -5.65
CA SER A 119 7.69 -10.93 -6.39
C SER A 119 6.96 -10.07 -7.41
N GLU A 120 5.87 -10.56 -8.01
CA GLU A 120 5.09 -9.80 -8.99
C GLU A 120 4.33 -8.67 -8.31
N VAL A 121 3.69 -8.93 -7.17
CA VAL A 121 2.99 -7.91 -6.37
C VAL A 121 3.98 -6.88 -5.83
N ILE A 122 5.16 -7.32 -5.37
CA ILE A 122 6.25 -6.43 -4.96
C ILE A 122 6.73 -5.56 -6.14
N ALA A 123 6.84 -6.11 -7.35
CA ALA A 123 7.24 -5.35 -8.53
C ALA A 123 6.24 -4.22 -8.85
N VAL A 124 4.94 -4.41 -8.61
CA VAL A 124 3.95 -3.34 -8.74
C VAL A 124 4.12 -2.24 -7.69
N ASN A 125 4.56 -2.58 -6.47
CA ASN A 125 4.89 -1.59 -5.44
C ASN A 125 6.16 -0.80 -5.81
N GLN A 126 7.15 -1.49 -6.39
CA GLN A 126 8.48 -0.94 -6.71
C GLN A 126 8.58 -0.39 -8.15
N ASP A 127 7.45 -0.25 -8.86
CA ASP A 127 7.43 0.33 -10.20
C ASP A 127 8.04 1.73 -10.18
N LYS A 128 8.96 1.99 -11.13
CA LYS A 128 9.76 3.22 -11.19
C LYS A 128 8.93 4.47 -11.44
N LEU A 129 7.76 4.35 -12.07
CA LEU A 129 6.86 5.49 -12.26
C LEU A 129 6.38 6.02 -10.91
N GLY A 130 6.30 5.16 -9.89
CA GLY A 130 6.05 5.57 -8.51
C GLY A 130 4.69 6.23 -8.30
N VAL A 131 3.72 5.99 -9.18
CA VAL A 131 2.38 6.59 -9.07
C VAL A 131 1.54 5.76 -8.11
N GLN A 132 0.98 6.34 -7.06
CA GLN A 132 0.05 5.60 -6.21
C GLN A 132 -1.20 5.18 -7.01
N GLY A 133 -1.54 3.88 -6.97
CA GLY A 133 -2.80 3.39 -7.50
C GLY A 133 -3.99 3.93 -6.70
N LYS A 134 -5.12 4.11 -7.37
CA LYS A 134 -6.33 4.68 -6.79
C LYS A 134 -7.56 3.87 -7.13
N LYS A 135 -8.61 4.03 -6.33
CA LYS A 135 -9.92 3.47 -6.64
C LYS A 135 -10.54 4.17 -7.86
N VAL A 136 -11.04 3.39 -8.81
CA VAL A 136 -11.64 3.90 -10.07
C VAL A 136 -13.13 3.56 -10.21
N LYS A 137 -13.62 2.54 -9.51
CA LYS A 137 -15.06 2.23 -9.44
C LYS A 137 -15.40 1.70 -8.04
N LYS A 138 -16.57 2.06 -7.55
CA LYS A 138 -17.22 1.46 -6.39
C LYS A 138 -18.62 1.02 -6.83
N ASP A 139 -18.88 -0.28 -6.88
CA ASP A 139 -20.22 -0.82 -7.12
C ASP A 139 -20.68 -1.53 -5.83
N GLY A 140 -21.61 -0.90 -5.10
CA GLY A 140 -22.01 -1.36 -3.76
C GLY A 140 -20.86 -1.38 -2.73
N ASP A 141 -21.01 -2.22 -1.69
CA ASP A 141 -20.04 -2.34 -0.60
C ASP A 141 -18.94 -3.38 -0.86
N LEU A 142 -19.14 -4.26 -1.84
CA LEU A 142 -18.31 -5.46 -2.06
C LEU A 142 -17.30 -5.30 -3.21
N GLU A 143 -17.58 -4.47 -4.22
CA GLU A 143 -16.70 -4.34 -5.38
C GLU A 143 -15.97 -2.99 -5.42
N ARG A 144 -14.66 -3.05 -5.22
CA ARG A 144 -13.76 -1.91 -5.35
C ARG A 144 -12.78 -2.18 -6.48
N LEU A 145 -12.96 -1.51 -7.61
CA LEU A 145 -12.00 -1.57 -8.70
C LEU A 145 -10.88 -0.56 -8.44
N TRP A 146 -9.64 -1.04 -8.43
CA TRP A 146 -8.46 -0.21 -8.32
C TRP A 146 -7.63 -0.29 -9.59
N ALA A 147 -7.02 0.83 -9.96
CA ALA A 147 -6.15 0.90 -11.12
C ALA A 147 -4.85 1.62 -10.77
N HIS A 148 -3.79 1.22 -11.45
CA HIS A 148 -2.48 1.85 -11.40
C HIS A 148 -1.86 1.85 -12.80
N THR A 149 -0.89 2.74 -13.02
CA THR A 149 -0.16 2.87 -14.28
C THR A 149 1.31 2.55 -14.03
N THR A 150 1.86 1.61 -14.78
CA THR A 150 3.27 1.22 -14.75
C THR A 150 3.99 1.73 -16.01
N GLU A 151 5.32 1.61 -16.07
CA GLU A 151 6.09 1.99 -17.27
C GLU A 151 5.69 1.19 -18.53
N ALA A 152 5.31 -0.09 -18.36
CA ALA A 152 4.79 -0.93 -19.43
C ALA A 152 3.27 -0.72 -19.59
N LYS A 153 2.81 -0.41 -20.81
CA LYS A 153 1.38 -0.19 -21.10
C LYS A 153 0.74 -1.40 -21.75
N VAL A 154 -0.41 -1.82 -21.22
CA VAL A 154 -1.32 -2.77 -21.88
C VAL A 154 -2.37 -1.98 -22.66
N LYS A 155 -2.71 -2.42 -23.87
CA LYS A 155 -3.58 -1.70 -24.82
C LYS A 155 -4.84 -2.51 -25.19
N GLU A 156 -5.45 -3.22 -24.23
CA GLU A 156 -6.63 -4.09 -24.46
C GLU A 156 -7.69 -3.98 -23.35
N GLN A 157 -8.91 -4.47 -23.62
CA GLN A 157 -10.01 -4.58 -22.64
C GLN A 157 -9.81 -5.82 -21.75
N ILE A 158 -9.80 -5.62 -20.43
CA ILE A 158 -9.70 -6.70 -19.44
C ILE A 158 -11.08 -6.86 -18.78
N SER A 159 -11.55 -8.11 -18.62
CA SER A 159 -12.74 -8.46 -17.85
C SER A 159 -12.38 -9.49 -16.78
N ALA A 160 -13.05 -9.45 -15.62
CA ALA A 160 -12.82 -10.36 -14.51
C ALA A 160 -14.10 -10.55 -13.70
N ASP A 161 -14.41 -11.81 -13.35
CA ASP A 161 -15.45 -12.16 -12.37
C ASP A 161 -14.85 -12.16 -10.95
N LEU A 162 -15.41 -11.32 -10.09
CA LEU A 162 -14.98 -11.10 -8.72
C LEU A 162 -16.00 -11.70 -7.75
N ASP A 163 -15.55 -12.61 -6.88
CA ASP A 163 -16.35 -13.04 -5.74
C ASP A 163 -16.41 -11.92 -4.68
N PRO A 164 -17.45 -11.86 -3.82
CA PRO A 164 -17.67 -10.78 -2.83
C PRO A 164 -16.50 -10.49 -1.88
N HIS A 165 -15.52 -11.39 -1.79
CA HIS A 165 -14.31 -11.26 -0.96
C HIS A 165 -13.02 -11.62 -1.71
N ALA A 166 -13.08 -11.92 -3.01
CA ALA A 166 -11.88 -12.28 -3.77
C ALA A 166 -11.16 -11.02 -4.26
N CYS A 167 -10.01 -10.72 -3.68
CA CYS A 167 -9.08 -9.78 -4.30
C CYS A 167 -8.21 -10.51 -5.31
N LYS A 168 -8.61 -10.47 -6.58
CA LYS A 168 -7.78 -10.93 -7.70
C LYS A 168 -6.98 -9.75 -8.24
N MET A 169 -5.70 -9.71 -7.94
CA MET A 169 -4.77 -8.76 -8.55
C MET A 169 -4.26 -9.35 -9.87
N TYR A 170 -4.69 -8.79 -10.98
CA TYR A 170 -4.18 -9.17 -12.30
C TYR A 170 -2.96 -8.32 -12.64
N ILE A 171 -1.80 -8.95 -12.69
CA ILE A 171 -0.55 -8.31 -13.12
C ILE A 171 -0.29 -8.75 -14.55
N ILE A 172 -0.38 -7.81 -15.48
CA ILE A 172 -0.17 -8.09 -16.90
C ILE A 172 1.25 -7.64 -17.27
N ILE A 173 2.09 -8.62 -17.54
CA ILE A 173 3.49 -8.41 -17.93
C ILE A 173 3.55 -8.53 -19.46
N GLN A 174 4.10 -7.52 -20.14
CA GLN A 174 4.51 -7.68 -21.54
C GLN A 174 5.71 -8.64 -21.56
N LYS A 175 5.58 -9.76 -22.28
CA LYS A 175 6.70 -10.62 -22.63
C LYS A 175 7.57 -9.97 -23.70
#